data_AF-A0A023EKG2-F1
#
_entry.id   AF-A0A023EKG2-F1
#
_cell.length_a   1.000
_cell.length_b   1.000
_cell.length_c   1.000
_cell.angle_alpha   90.00
_cell.angle_beta   90.00
_cell.angle_gamma   90.00
#
_symmetry.space_group_name_H-M   'P 1'
#
loop_
_entity.id
_entity.type
_entity.pdbx_description
1 polymer ?
#
loop_
_entity_poly.entity_id
_entity_poly.type
_entity_poly.pdbx_seq_one_letter_code
_entity_poly.pdbx_strand_id
1 'polypeptide(L)'
;MASRNWLLAALVGMILIYESTALTCLKCKDTETDASCVAAVGTVSACTNTDDTLCYLRNNDGKIERGCLKDLPVAEQAECKEAGAKCVSCAGDSCNNDRWMKCHVCDGETAACTGTQEATGAALCPLFAKADQCYAKADENRVTRGCKSSLPAVDDGCTGNKNCEFCSDDGCNKLSGEALKTYPKCLTCTSLSDAECEDATAAADECPNREDTCYTRVQDNVLHRFCTWSDQ
;
A
#
# COMPACT_ATOMS: atom_id res chain seq x y z
N MET A 1 73.54 -9.12 42.72
CA MET A 1 73.75 -8.15 41.64
C MET A 1 73.38 -8.84 40.32
N ALA A 2 72.14 -8.67 39.86
CA ALA A 2 71.69 -8.89 38.48
C ALA A 2 70.22 -8.45 38.39
N SER A 3 70.04 -7.19 38.03
CA SER A 3 68.77 -6.55 37.67
C SER A 3 68.34 -6.93 36.25
N ARG A 4 67.04 -7.14 36.01
CA ARG A 4 66.24 -6.42 34.98
C ARG A 4 64.84 -7.04 34.78
N ASN A 5 63.91 -6.54 35.58
CA ASN A 5 62.60 -5.96 35.22
C ASN A 5 62.12 -6.07 33.75
N TRP A 6 60.97 -6.70 33.50
CA TRP A 6 60.01 -6.28 32.45
C TRP A 6 58.57 -6.55 32.94
N LEU A 7 57.86 -5.45 33.24
CA LEU A 7 56.39 -5.39 33.15
C LEU A 7 55.94 -5.85 31.76
N LEU A 8 55.00 -6.80 31.67
CA LEU A 8 54.16 -7.20 30.52
C LEU A 8 53.24 -8.31 31.07
N ALA A 9 51.91 -8.32 31.01
CA ALA A 9 50.93 -7.44 30.40
C ALA A 9 49.60 -7.65 31.14
N ALA A 10 48.96 -6.57 31.56
CA ALA A 10 47.51 -6.52 31.69
C ALA A 10 46.91 -6.43 30.27
N LEU A 11 45.66 -6.90 30.10
CA LEU A 11 44.86 -6.96 28.87
C LEU A 11 45.28 -8.15 27.99
N VAL A 12 44.48 -9.20 27.81
CA VAL A 12 43.27 -9.24 26.98
C VAL A 12 42.48 -10.50 27.37
N GLY A 13 41.15 -10.41 27.51
CA GLY A 13 40.34 -11.62 27.65
C GLY A 13 38.92 -11.50 28.19
N MET A 14 38.26 -10.34 28.20
CA MET A 14 36.79 -10.33 28.16
C MET A 14 36.37 -10.65 26.73
N ILE A 15 36.42 -11.93 26.36
CA ILE A 15 35.64 -12.42 25.24
C ILE A 15 34.20 -12.37 25.73
N LEU A 16 33.49 -11.30 25.34
CA LEU A 16 32.03 -11.33 25.32
C LEU A 16 31.68 -12.47 24.38
N ILE A 17 31.28 -13.62 24.94
CA ILE A 17 30.51 -14.63 24.22
C ILE A 17 29.18 -13.96 23.86
N TYR A 18 29.20 -13.21 22.76
CA TYR A 18 27.99 -12.76 22.10
C TYR A 18 27.37 -14.01 21.50
N GLU A 19 26.42 -14.61 22.22
CA GLU A 19 25.56 -15.64 21.65
C GLU A 19 24.79 -14.96 20.51
N SER A 20 25.28 -15.15 19.28
CA SER A 20 24.57 -14.75 18.08
C SER A 20 23.29 -15.58 18.04
N THR A 21 22.18 -14.99 18.46
CA THR A 21 20.86 -15.61 18.29
C THR A 21 20.62 -15.78 16.80
N ALA A 22 20.28 -17.00 16.38
CA ALA A 22 19.96 -17.26 14.98
C ALA A 22 18.75 -16.40 14.57
N LEU A 23 18.83 -15.77 13.39
CA LEU A 23 17.74 -14.99 12.82
C LEU A 23 16.45 -15.83 12.79
N THR A 24 15.34 -15.23 13.18
CA THR A 24 14.00 -15.84 13.04
C THR A 24 13.25 -15.17 11.89
N CYS A 25 12.52 -15.95 11.11
CA CYS A 25 11.69 -15.42 10.02
C CYS A 25 10.29 -16.02 10.10
N LEU A 26 9.32 -15.29 9.56
CA LEU A 26 8.02 -15.86 9.26
C LEU A 26 8.18 -16.85 8.09
N LYS A 27 7.77 -18.11 8.27
CA LYS A 27 7.86 -19.14 7.24
C LYS A 27 6.48 -19.68 6.88
N CYS A 28 6.12 -19.58 5.60
CA CYS A 28 4.89 -20.13 5.05
C CYS A 28 4.93 -20.09 3.52
N LYS A 29 4.04 -20.87 2.89
CA LYS A 29 3.84 -20.88 1.44
C LYS A 29 2.35 -21.09 1.17
N ASP A 30 1.74 -20.18 0.43
CA ASP A 30 0.35 -20.34 0.02
C ASP A 30 0.18 -21.61 -0.84
N THR A 31 -0.91 -22.31 -0.59
CA THR A 31 -1.38 -23.43 -1.41
C THR A 31 -2.78 -23.13 -1.92
N GLU A 32 -3.32 -23.98 -2.80
CA GLU A 32 -4.72 -23.82 -3.27
C GLU A 32 -5.74 -23.81 -2.12
N THR A 33 -5.41 -24.47 -1.01
CA THR A 33 -6.32 -24.67 0.14
C THR A 33 -5.97 -23.83 1.35
N ASP A 34 -4.81 -23.17 1.35
CA ASP A 34 -4.30 -22.41 2.49
C ASP A 34 -3.66 -21.11 2.00
N ALA A 35 -4.35 -19.99 2.24
CA ALA A 35 -3.90 -18.64 1.94
C ALA A 35 -3.46 -17.86 3.20
N SER A 36 -3.13 -18.59 4.29
CA SER A 36 -2.69 -17.99 5.56
C SER A 36 -1.44 -17.12 5.42
N CYS A 37 -0.60 -17.39 4.43
CA CYS A 37 0.65 -16.67 4.23
C CYS A 37 0.43 -15.23 3.73
N VAL A 38 -0.66 -14.98 2.99
CA VAL A 38 -1.10 -13.61 2.63
C VAL A 38 -1.36 -12.78 3.87
N ALA A 39 -2.06 -13.35 4.86
CA ALA A 39 -2.43 -12.67 6.10
C ALA A 39 -1.24 -12.48 7.06
N ALA A 40 -0.02 -12.85 6.64
CA ALA A 40 1.16 -12.94 7.50
C ALA A 40 0.94 -13.84 8.73
N VAL A 41 0.00 -14.77 8.65
CA VAL A 41 -0.26 -15.78 9.67
C VAL A 41 0.53 -17.02 9.28
N GLY A 42 1.73 -17.16 9.83
CA GLY A 42 2.63 -18.27 9.56
C GLY A 42 3.42 -18.63 10.81
N THR A 43 4.31 -19.60 10.71
CA THR A 43 5.15 -20.00 11.85
C THR A 43 6.42 -19.17 11.87
N VAL A 44 6.66 -18.47 12.97
CA VAL A 44 7.96 -17.84 13.23
C VAL A 44 8.93 -18.92 13.70
N SER A 45 10.03 -19.12 12.98
CA SER A 45 11.04 -20.10 13.34
C SER A 45 12.44 -19.64 12.94
N ALA A 46 13.45 -20.16 13.64
CA ALA A 46 14.84 -19.85 13.36
C ALA A 46 15.26 -20.30 11.95
N CYS A 47 16.14 -19.52 11.33
CA CYS A 47 16.86 -19.92 10.13
C CYS A 47 17.86 -21.02 10.49
N THR A 48 17.88 -22.08 9.68
CA THR A 48 18.78 -23.22 9.90
C THR A 48 20.21 -22.90 9.48
N ASN A 49 20.36 -22.02 8.48
CA ASN A 49 21.63 -21.47 8.06
C ASN A 49 22.04 -20.34 9.02
N THR A 50 23.13 -20.52 9.76
CA THR A 50 23.64 -19.54 10.74
C THR A 50 24.19 -18.28 10.09
N ASP A 51 24.51 -18.33 8.80
CA ASP A 51 24.98 -17.18 8.06
C ASP A 51 23.82 -16.39 7.44
N ASP A 52 22.56 -16.78 7.68
CA ASP A 52 21.41 -16.05 7.17
C ASP A 52 21.20 -14.75 7.94
N THR A 53 21.14 -13.65 7.21
CA THR A 53 20.97 -12.30 7.78
C THR A 53 19.69 -11.64 7.29
N LEU A 54 18.94 -12.30 6.40
CA LEU A 54 17.77 -11.73 5.73
C LEU A 54 16.60 -12.72 5.70
N CYS A 55 15.40 -12.21 5.95
CA CYS A 55 14.16 -12.89 5.60
C CYS A 55 13.70 -12.46 4.21
N TYR A 56 12.83 -13.23 3.56
CA TYR A 56 12.18 -12.84 2.32
C TYR A 56 10.65 -12.91 2.39
N LEU A 57 10.02 -12.14 1.51
CA LEU A 57 8.60 -12.17 1.17
C LEU A 57 8.51 -12.09 -0.36
N ARG A 58 7.85 -13.04 -1.02
CA ARG A 58 7.69 -13.04 -2.48
C ARG A 58 6.29 -13.39 -2.93
N ASN A 59 5.93 -12.89 -4.09
CA ASN A 59 4.77 -13.31 -4.86
C ASN A 59 5.24 -14.22 -6.00
N ASN A 60 4.94 -15.51 -5.86
CA ASN A 60 5.21 -16.54 -6.84
C ASN A 60 3.93 -16.85 -7.62
N ASP A 61 3.66 -16.02 -8.64
CA ASP A 61 2.51 -16.16 -9.54
C ASP A 61 1.15 -16.25 -8.82
N GLY A 62 0.91 -15.30 -7.91
CA GLY A 62 -0.34 -15.19 -7.15
C GLY A 62 -0.34 -15.98 -5.83
N LYS A 63 0.81 -16.54 -5.43
CA LYS A 63 0.98 -17.25 -4.16
C LYS A 63 2.08 -16.59 -3.34
N ILE A 64 1.78 -16.21 -2.11
CA ILE A 64 2.75 -15.62 -1.20
C ILE A 64 3.61 -16.72 -0.58
N GLU A 65 4.91 -16.47 -0.54
CA GLU A 65 5.87 -17.31 0.15
C GLU A 65 6.80 -16.44 1.01
N ARG A 66 7.08 -16.91 2.23
CA ARG A 66 7.88 -16.23 3.23
C ARG A 66 8.88 -17.21 3.82
N GLY A 67 10.10 -16.77 4.07
CA GLY A 67 11.12 -17.63 4.67
C GLY A 67 12.44 -16.91 4.95
N CYS A 68 13.48 -17.69 5.23
CA CYS A 68 14.85 -17.19 5.32
C CYS A 68 15.45 -17.11 3.91
N LEU A 69 16.22 -16.06 3.60
CA LEU A 69 16.68 -15.81 2.23
C LEU A 69 17.55 -16.95 1.71
N LYS A 70 18.43 -17.53 2.54
CA LYS A 70 19.31 -18.62 2.11
C LYS A 70 18.62 -19.97 1.94
N ASP A 71 17.34 -20.08 2.30
CA ASP A 71 16.51 -21.24 1.96
C ASP A 71 16.15 -21.27 0.46
N LEU A 72 16.27 -20.13 -0.25
CA LEU A 72 16.07 -20.05 -1.70
C LEU A 72 17.31 -20.50 -2.48
N PRO A 73 17.16 -21.01 -3.72
CA PRO A 73 18.28 -21.19 -4.64
C PRO A 73 19.03 -19.88 -4.87
N VAL A 74 20.36 -19.94 -5.01
CA VAL A 74 21.23 -18.75 -5.14
C VAL A 74 20.78 -17.80 -6.26
N ALA A 75 20.27 -18.34 -7.37
CA ALA A 75 19.75 -17.53 -8.47
C ALA A 75 18.51 -16.72 -8.07
N GLU A 76 17.62 -17.29 -7.26
CA GLU A 76 16.39 -16.66 -6.79
C GLU A 76 16.66 -15.65 -5.65
N GLN A 77 17.71 -15.87 -4.86
CA GLN A 77 18.13 -14.90 -3.84
C GLN A 77 18.43 -13.52 -4.45
N ALA A 78 19.05 -13.49 -5.64
CA ALA A 78 19.37 -12.26 -6.35
C ALA A 78 18.13 -11.50 -6.89
N GLU A 79 16.98 -12.17 -6.98
CA GLU A 79 15.72 -11.54 -7.39
C GLU A 79 15.05 -10.78 -6.23
N CYS A 80 15.40 -11.12 -4.99
CA CYS A 80 14.90 -10.47 -3.79
C CYS A 80 15.62 -9.14 -3.56
N LYS A 81 14.86 -8.04 -3.64
CA LYS A 81 15.37 -6.66 -3.53
C LYS A 81 14.73 -5.94 -2.35
N GLU A 82 15.18 -4.74 -2.04
CA GLU A 82 14.58 -3.95 -0.95
C GLU A 82 13.17 -3.42 -1.30
N ALA A 83 12.87 -3.14 -2.57
CA ALA A 83 11.56 -2.66 -3.00
C ALA A 83 11.29 -2.85 -4.51
N GLY A 84 10.02 -2.81 -4.92
CA GLY A 84 9.61 -2.74 -6.33
C GLY A 84 9.84 -4.01 -7.13
N ALA A 85 9.82 -5.18 -6.48
CA ALA A 85 10.15 -6.47 -7.08
C ALA A 85 9.11 -7.54 -6.74
N LYS A 86 9.19 -8.69 -7.42
CA LYS A 86 8.39 -9.89 -7.12
C LYS A 86 8.85 -10.65 -5.88
N CYS A 87 10.07 -10.37 -5.41
CA CYS A 87 10.58 -10.81 -4.14
C CYS A 87 11.22 -9.62 -3.42
N VAL A 88 10.97 -9.51 -2.12
CA VAL A 88 11.68 -8.58 -1.26
C VAL A 88 12.37 -9.29 -0.11
N SER A 89 13.46 -8.71 0.35
CA SER A 89 14.19 -9.17 1.53
C SER A 89 14.30 -8.07 2.58
N CYS A 90 14.43 -8.46 3.84
CA CYS A 90 14.57 -7.54 4.95
C CYS A 90 15.47 -8.14 6.04
N ALA A 91 16.08 -7.28 6.85
CA ALA A 91 16.90 -7.68 7.98
C ALA A 91 16.13 -7.60 9.31
N GLY A 92 16.42 -8.53 10.22
CA GLY A 92 15.87 -8.57 11.57
C GLY A 92 14.78 -9.63 11.77
N ASP A 93 14.54 -9.97 13.03
CA ASP A 93 13.63 -11.03 13.42
C ASP A 93 12.21 -10.78 12.92
N SER A 94 11.66 -11.76 12.20
CA SER A 94 10.29 -11.75 11.66
C SER A 94 9.93 -10.48 10.89
N CYS A 95 10.92 -9.83 10.25
CA CYS A 95 10.74 -8.58 9.51
C CYS A 95 9.85 -8.76 8.26
N ASN A 96 9.79 -9.97 7.73
CA ASN A 96 9.05 -10.31 6.52
C ASN A 96 7.55 -10.48 6.82
N ASN A 97 6.95 -9.55 7.55
CA ASN A 97 5.55 -9.55 7.96
C ASN A 97 4.69 -8.52 7.20
N ASP A 98 5.29 -7.78 6.26
CA ASP A 98 4.56 -6.82 5.44
C ASP A 98 3.40 -7.49 4.67
N ARG A 99 2.30 -6.75 4.51
CA ARG A 99 1.14 -7.15 3.71
C ARG A 99 1.48 -7.03 2.23
N TRP A 100 1.11 -8.05 1.45
CA TRP A 100 1.11 -7.95 -0.01
C TRP A 100 -0.27 -7.49 -0.49
N MET A 101 -0.34 -6.30 -1.09
CA MET A 101 -1.60 -5.66 -1.47
C MET A 101 -2.38 -6.48 -2.50
N LYS A 102 -3.72 -6.47 -2.40
CA LYS A 102 -4.62 -6.99 -3.42
C LYS A 102 -5.47 -5.88 -4.01
N CYS A 103 -5.63 -5.85 -5.34
CA CYS A 103 -6.45 -4.86 -6.03
C CYS A 103 -7.29 -5.51 -7.13
N HIS A 104 -8.38 -4.87 -7.53
CA HIS A 104 -9.01 -5.20 -8.81
C HIS A 104 -8.08 -4.75 -9.95
N VAL A 105 -7.92 -5.60 -10.96
CA VAL A 105 -7.05 -5.34 -12.11
C VAL A 105 -7.85 -5.58 -13.38
N CYS A 106 -8.02 -4.54 -14.18
CA CYS A 106 -8.65 -4.64 -15.48
C CYS A 106 -8.32 -3.39 -16.31
N ASP A 107 -8.46 -3.50 -17.62
CA ASP A 107 -8.35 -2.37 -18.54
C ASP A 107 -9.30 -2.58 -19.71
N GLY A 108 -10.33 -1.75 -19.81
CA GLY A 108 -11.28 -1.88 -20.91
C GLY A 108 -12.59 -1.11 -20.74
N GLU A 109 -13.45 -1.29 -21.74
CA GLU A 109 -14.72 -0.57 -21.91
C GLU A 109 -15.95 -1.46 -21.63
N THR A 110 -15.72 -2.73 -21.31
CA THR A 110 -16.79 -3.68 -21.03
C THR A 110 -17.29 -3.55 -19.60
N ALA A 111 -18.55 -3.94 -19.35
CA ALA A 111 -19.17 -3.91 -18.03
C ALA A 111 -18.37 -4.68 -16.96
N ALA A 112 -17.55 -5.67 -17.35
CA ALA A 112 -16.67 -6.38 -16.43
C ALA A 112 -15.64 -5.45 -15.76
N CYS A 113 -15.19 -4.40 -16.45
CA CYS A 113 -14.24 -3.43 -15.91
C CYS A 113 -14.90 -2.09 -15.53
N THR A 114 -15.84 -1.62 -16.37
CA THR A 114 -16.52 -0.33 -16.18
C THR A 114 -17.61 -0.39 -15.12
N GLY A 115 -18.13 -1.58 -14.80
CA GLY A 115 -19.07 -1.79 -13.70
C GLY A 115 -18.41 -1.69 -12.33
N THR A 116 -19.25 -1.60 -11.29
CA THR A 116 -18.83 -1.74 -9.90
C THR A 116 -18.19 -3.11 -9.70
N GLN A 117 -17.07 -3.15 -8.97
CA GLN A 117 -16.38 -4.40 -8.68
C GLN A 117 -16.92 -5.02 -7.39
N GLU A 118 -17.12 -6.33 -7.42
CA GLU A 118 -17.56 -7.09 -6.26
C GLU A 118 -16.48 -7.14 -5.17
N ALA A 119 -16.87 -7.37 -3.92
CA ALA A 119 -15.89 -7.51 -2.83
C ALA A 119 -14.91 -8.69 -3.05
N THR A 120 -15.34 -9.69 -3.80
CA THR A 120 -14.52 -10.80 -4.27
C THR A 120 -13.95 -10.49 -5.65
N GLY A 121 -12.69 -10.87 -5.92
CA GLY A 121 -12.09 -10.73 -7.26
C GLY A 121 -10.86 -9.82 -7.33
N ALA A 122 -10.42 -9.27 -6.20
CA ALA A 122 -9.11 -8.62 -6.13
C ALA A 122 -7.99 -9.67 -6.20
N ALA A 123 -6.93 -9.36 -6.95
CA ALA A 123 -5.75 -10.20 -7.12
C ALA A 123 -4.54 -9.55 -6.46
N LEU A 124 -3.53 -10.35 -6.08
CA LEU A 124 -2.27 -9.82 -5.56
C LEU A 124 -1.61 -8.90 -6.58
N CYS A 125 -1.08 -7.78 -6.10
CA CYS A 125 -0.28 -6.87 -6.91
C CYS A 125 0.95 -7.60 -7.48
N PRO A 126 1.31 -7.36 -8.74
CA PRO A 126 2.41 -8.08 -9.37
C PRO A 126 3.78 -7.70 -8.79
N LEU A 127 3.92 -6.49 -8.26
CA LEU A 127 5.12 -5.99 -7.61
C LEU A 127 4.81 -5.66 -6.15
N PHE A 128 5.81 -5.82 -5.29
CA PHE A 128 5.72 -5.36 -3.91
C PHE A 128 6.05 -3.87 -3.83
N ALA A 129 5.19 -3.11 -3.17
CA ALA A 129 5.51 -1.81 -2.61
C ALA A 129 5.02 -1.75 -1.17
N LYS A 130 5.83 -1.18 -0.29
CA LYS A 130 5.43 -0.97 1.10
C LYS A 130 4.32 0.08 1.13
N ALA A 131 3.20 -0.26 1.79
CA ALA A 131 1.98 0.55 1.77
C ALA A 131 1.51 0.90 0.35
N ASP A 132 1.55 -0.10 -0.55
CA ASP A 132 0.99 0.04 -1.90
C ASP A 132 -0.49 0.45 -1.85
N GLN A 133 -0.97 0.99 -2.96
CA GLN A 133 -2.34 1.48 -3.09
C GLN A 133 -2.98 0.87 -4.33
N CYS A 134 -4.27 0.60 -4.26
CA CYS A 134 -5.05 0.33 -5.46
C CYS A 134 -5.39 1.64 -6.15
N TYR A 135 -5.51 1.60 -7.47
CA TYR A 135 -6.06 2.70 -8.25
C TYR A 135 -7.23 2.24 -9.11
N ALA A 136 -8.14 3.16 -9.39
CA ALA A 136 -9.08 3.07 -10.49
C ALA A 136 -9.14 4.43 -11.19
N LYS A 137 -9.08 4.44 -12.52
CA LYS A 137 -9.23 5.65 -13.32
C LYS A 137 -10.20 5.43 -14.46
N ALA A 138 -10.97 6.46 -14.78
CA ALA A 138 -11.90 6.45 -15.89
C ALA A 138 -11.55 7.54 -16.91
N ASP A 139 -11.31 7.11 -18.15
CA ASP A 139 -11.00 7.95 -19.29
C ASP A 139 -12.03 7.68 -20.38
N GLU A 140 -12.91 8.65 -20.65
CA GLU A 140 -14.06 8.48 -21.56
C GLU A 140 -14.85 7.21 -21.21
N ASN A 141 -14.97 6.22 -22.10
CA ASN A 141 -15.73 4.99 -21.82
C ASN A 141 -14.88 3.85 -21.26
N ARG A 142 -13.59 4.10 -21.02
CA ARG A 142 -12.62 3.10 -20.56
C ARG A 142 -12.35 3.26 -19.07
N VAL A 143 -12.23 2.14 -18.37
CA VAL A 143 -11.75 2.10 -16.99
C VAL A 143 -10.47 1.27 -16.94
N THR A 144 -9.49 1.76 -16.18
CA THR A 144 -8.27 1.03 -15.87
C THR A 144 -8.12 0.93 -14.36
N ARG A 145 -7.84 -0.27 -13.85
CA ARG A 145 -7.66 -0.57 -12.44
C ARG A 145 -6.36 -1.33 -12.23
N GLY A 146 -5.71 -1.11 -11.11
CA GLY A 146 -4.53 -1.88 -10.75
C GLY A 146 -3.91 -1.43 -9.44
N CYS A 147 -2.63 -1.76 -9.29
CA CYS A 147 -1.82 -1.36 -8.16
C CYS A 147 -0.92 -0.18 -8.54
N LYS A 148 -0.73 0.76 -7.63
CA LYS A 148 0.11 1.93 -7.86
C LYS A 148 1.56 1.54 -8.12
N SER A 149 2.04 0.47 -7.49
CA SER A 149 3.36 -0.10 -7.77
C SER A 149 3.59 -0.49 -9.24
N SER A 150 2.51 -0.72 -10.00
CA SER A 150 2.55 -1.13 -11.40
C SER A 150 2.50 0.06 -12.37
N LEU A 151 2.29 1.28 -11.87
CA LEU A 151 2.26 2.49 -12.69
C LEU A 151 3.67 3.02 -12.96
N PRO A 152 3.92 3.65 -14.12
CA PRO A 152 5.17 4.36 -14.37
C PRO A 152 5.36 5.50 -13.37
N ALA A 153 6.59 5.68 -12.87
CA ALA A 153 6.89 6.72 -11.88
C ALA A 153 6.76 8.17 -12.42
N VAL A 154 6.86 8.36 -13.73
CA VAL A 154 6.85 9.69 -14.37
C VAL A 154 5.44 10.12 -14.76
N ASP A 155 4.60 9.16 -15.18
CA ASP A 155 3.23 9.40 -15.60
C ASP A 155 2.37 8.23 -15.15
N ASP A 156 1.66 8.44 -14.04
CA ASP A 156 0.73 7.46 -13.46
C ASP A 156 -0.65 7.51 -14.15
N GLY A 157 -0.88 8.52 -15.01
CA GLY A 157 -2.17 8.81 -15.64
C GLY A 157 -3.29 9.17 -14.66
N CYS A 158 -2.96 9.44 -13.40
CA CYS A 158 -3.86 9.92 -12.36
C CYS A 158 -3.59 11.38 -12.00
N THR A 159 -2.36 11.83 -12.17
CA THR A 159 -1.96 13.23 -12.00
C THR A 159 -2.74 14.12 -12.98
N GLY A 160 -3.59 15.01 -12.45
CA GLY A 160 -4.47 15.88 -13.25
C GLY A 160 -5.75 15.21 -13.76
N ASN A 161 -5.94 13.91 -13.50
CA ASN A 161 -7.17 13.20 -13.82
C ASN A 161 -8.08 13.15 -12.58
N LYS A 162 -9.07 14.03 -12.52
CA LYS A 162 -10.06 14.00 -11.43
C LYS A 162 -10.84 12.67 -11.38
N ASN A 163 -10.93 11.92 -12.47
CA ASN A 163 -11.63 10.63 -12.48
C ASN A 163 -10.75 9.46 -12.04
N CYS A 164 -9.59 9.73 -11.42
CA CYS A 164 -8.77 8.72 -10.77
C CYS A 164 -8.95 8.76 -9.24
N GLU A 165 -8.84 7.59 -8.60
CA GLU A 165 -8.73 7.42 -7.16
C GLU A 165 -7.57 6.50 -6.79
N PHE A 166 -6.99 6.76 -5.62
CA PHE A 166 -6.14 5.80 -4.91
C PHE A 166 -6.77 5.44 -3.59
N CYS A 167 -6.62 4.19 -3.17
CA CYS A 167 -7.11 3.71 -1.88
C CYS A 167 -6.20 2.60 -1.33
N SER A 168 -6.24 2.35 -0.02
CA SER A 168 -5.20 1.57 0.69
C SER A 168 -5.68 0.24 1.28
N ASP A 169 -6.94 -0.15 1.03
CA ASP A 169 -7.49 -1.43 1.49
C ASP A 169 -7.51 -2.47 0.35
N ASP A 170 -7.51 -3.76 0.70
CA ASP A 170 -7.56 -4.82 -0.31
C ASP A 170 -8.84 -4.70 -1.15
N GLY A 171 -8.66 -4.62 -2.46
CA GLY A 171 -9.74 -4.54 -3.43
C GLY A 171 -10.59 -3.28 -3.30
N CYS A 172 -10.12 -2.21 -2.67
CA CYS A 172 -10.92 -1.00 -2.42
C CYS A 172 -11.35 -0.24 -3.68
N ASN A 173 -10.65 -0.44 -4.80
CA ASN A 173 -10.84 0.26 -6.07
C ASN A 173 -12.07 -0.27 -6.84
N LYS A 174 -13.26 -0.16 -6.23
CA LYS A 174 -14.50 -0.82 -6.69
C LYS A 174 -15.45 0.07 -7.48
N LEU A 175 -15.30 1.40 -7.41
CA LEU A 175 -16.27 2.32 -8.01
C LEU A 175 -16.43 2.06 -9.50
N SER A 176 -17.67 2.11 -10.02
CA SER A 176 -17.91 2.03 -11.46
C SER A 176 -17.27 3.21 -12.20
N GLY A 177 -17.07 3.08 -13.51
CA GLY A 177 -16.57 4.16 -14.36
C GLY A 177 -17.48 5.39 -14.39
N GLU A 178 -18.78 5.21 -14.15
CA GLU A 178 -19.73 6.31 -13.96
C GLU A 178 -19.55 6.98 -12.60
N ALA A 179 -19.42 6.20 -11.53
CA ALA A 179 -19.20 6.72 -10.17
C ALA A 179 -17.86 7.47 -10.06
N LEU A 180 -16.80 6.99 -10.73
CA LEU A 180 -15.50 7.69 -10.80
C LEU A 180 -15.60 9.09 -11.42
N LYS A 181 -16.61 9.35 -12.25
CA LYS A 181 -16.84 10.65 -12.91
C LYS A 181 -17.94 11.47 -12.25
N THR A 182 -18.61 10.92 -11.25
CA THR A 182 -19.76 11.57 -10.63
C THR A 182 -19.32 12.26 -9.37
N TYR A 183 -19.49 13.57 -9.35
CA TYR A 183 -19.16 14.45 -8.23
C TYR A 183 -20.44 15.05 -7.66
N PRO A 184 -20.54 15.20 -6.33
CA PRO A 184 -21.60 15.97 -5.70
C PRO A 184 -21.68 17.37 -6.31
N LYS A 185 -22.90 17.90 -6.45
CA LYS A 185 -23.11 19.30 -6.83
C LYS A 185 -23.78 20.03 -5.68
N CYS A 186 -23.17 21.12 -5.24
CA CYS A 186 -23.67 21.92 -4.13
C CYS A 186 -23.80 23.37 -4.55
N LEU A 187 -24.78 24.06 -3.97
CA LEU A 187 -24.79 25.51 -4.03
C LEU A 187 -23.60 26.03 -3.20
N THR A 188 -22.67 26.74 -3.83
CA THR A 188 -21.51 27.33 -3.17
C THR A 188 -21.61 28.85 -3.22
N CYS A 189 -21.93 29.49 -2.09
CA CYS A 189 -22.23 30.93 -2.07
C CYS A 189 -22.14 31.53 -0.67
N THR A 190 -22.16 32.87 -0.62
CA THR A 190 -22.36 33.62 0.62
C THR A 190 -23.43 34.69 0.41
N SER A 191 -24.31 34.88 1.40
CA SER A 191 -25.33 35.96 1.40
C SER A 191 -24.75 37.38 1.34
N LEU A 192 -23.45 37.57 1.61
CA LEU A 192 -22.78 38.87 1.46
C LEU A 192 -22.54 39.24 0.00
N SER A 193 -22.19 38.26 -0.83
CA SER A 193 -21.79 38.45 -2.22
C SER A 193 -22.88 38.05 -3.21
N ASP A 194 -23.88 37.31 -2.76
CA ASP A 194 -24.91 36.70 -3.59
C ASP A 194 -26.26 36.67 -2.86
N ALA A 195 -27.20 37.47 -3.33
CA ALA A 195 -28.55 37.53 -2.77
C ALA A 195 -29.33 36.23 -3.03
N GLU A 196 -29.02 35.48 -4.10
CA GLU A 196 -29.68 34.21 -4.42
C GLU A 196 -29.23 33.08 -3.48
N CYS A 197 -28.20 33.32 -2.68
CA CYS A 197 -27.69 32.35 -1.70
C CYS A 197 -28.71 32.04 -0.60
N GLU A 198 -29.51 33.02 -0.21
CA GLU A 198 -30.59 32.85 0.78
C GLU A 198 -31.74 32.05 0.20
N ASP A 199 -32.17 32.42 -1.02
CA ASP A 199 -33.32 31.82 -1.71
C ASP A 199 -33.05 30.42 -2.28
N ALA A 200 -31.79 29.98 -2.32
CA ALA A 200 -31.36 28.71 -2.89
C ALA A 200 -31.73 28.52 -4.37
N THR A 201 -31.83 29.63 -5.11
CA THR A 201 -32.24 29.63 -6.54
C THR A 201 -31.07 29.54 -7.51
N ALA A 202 -29.86 29.84 -7.06
CA ALA A 202 -28.65 29.73 -7.86
C ALA A 202 -28.35 28.26 -8.23
N ALA A 203 -27.66 28.08 -9.37
CA ALA A 203 -27.25 26.76 -9.83
C ALA A 203 -26.20 26.13 -8.89
N ALA A 204 -26.26 24.81 -8.72
CA ALA A 204 -25.27 24.08 -7.96
C ALA A 204 -24.01 23.81 -8.78
N ASP A 205 -22.86 24.11 -8.19
CA ASP A 205 -21.54 23.85 -8.76
C ASP A 205 -21.05 22.45 -8.38
N GLU A 206 -20.23 21.86 -9.24
CA GLU A 206 -19.57 20.60 -8.95
C GLU A 206 -18.54 20.76 -7.84
N CYS A 207 -18.59 19.86 -6.85
CA CYS A 207 -17.65 19.85 -5.74
C CYS A 207 -16.27 19.34 -6.18
N PRO A 208 -15.19 19.80 -5.53
CA PRO A 208 -13.84 19.39 -5.87
C PRO A 208 -13.54 17.91 -5.55
N ASN A 209 -14.22 17.30 -4.58
CA ASN A 209 -14.01 15.89 -4.21
C ASN A 209 -15.30 15.07 -4.31
N ARG A 210 -15.17 13.75 -4.55
CA ARG A 210 -16.32 12.84 -4.67
C ARG A 210 -17.01 12.59 -3.33
N GLU A 211 -16.27 12.71 -2.24
CA GLU A 211 -16.72 12.49 -0.87
C GLU A 211 -17.35 13.75 -0.24
N ASP A 212 -17.31 14.88 -0.94
CA ASP A 212 -17.88 16.13 -0.44
C ASP A 212 -19.39 16.01 -0.21
N THR A 213 -19.87 16.78 0.76
CA THR A 213 -21.28 16.93 1.08
C THR A 213 -21.64 18.41 1.08
N CYS A 214 -22.90 18.72 0.78
CA CYS A 214 -23.37 20.10 0.80
C CYS A 214 -23.61 20.54 2.23
N TYR A 215 -22.85 21.53 2.68
CA TYR A 215 -22.97 22.09 4.02
C TYR A 215 -23.54 23.50 3.97
N THR A 216 -24.28 23.86 5.02
CA THR A 216 -24.86 25.19 5.18
C THR A 216 -24.65 25.65 6.61
N ARG A 217 -24.15 26.87 6.78
CA ARG A 217 -23.89 27.49 8.08
C ARG A 217 -24.21 28.96 8.05
N VAL A 218 -24.72 29.47 9.17
CA VAL A 218 -24.83 30.90 9.42
C VAL A 218 -23.73 31.29 10.40
N GLN A 219 -22.95 32.30 10.05
CA GLN A 219 -21.93 32.90 10.91
C GLN A 219 -22.02 34.41 10.80
N ASP A 220 -22.05 35.11 11.94
CA ASP A 220 -22.09 36.58 11.97
C ASP A 220 -23.23 37.17 11.10
N ASN A 221 -24.38 36.50 11.10
CA ASN A 221 -25.56 36.81 10.29
C ASN A 221 -25.34 36.70 8.76
N VAL A 222 -24.32 35.96 8.35
CA VAL A 222 -24.01 35.62 6.95
C VAL A 222 -24.28 34.14 6.75
N LEU A 223 -25.16 33.81 5.81
CA LEU A 223 -25.33 32.46 5.29
C LEU A 223 -24.16 32.09 4.38
N HIS A 224 -23.56 30.93 4.64
CA HIS A 224 -22.55 30.27 3.83
C HIS A 224 -23.05 28.91 3.39
N ARG A 225 -22.87 28.60 2.11
CA ARG A 225 -23.08 27.25 1.55
C ARG A 225 -21.82 26.83 0.81
N PHE A 226 -21.37 25.59 1.01
CA PHE A 226 -20.12 25.10 0.43
C PHE A 226 -20.07 23.57 0.39
N CYS A 227 -19.16 23.04 -0.43
CA CYS A 227 -18.77 21.63 -0.42
C CYS A 227 -17.79 21.36 0.72
N THR A 228 -18.00 20.31 1.51
CA THR A 228 -17.04 19.88 2.52
C THR A 228 -17.14 18.39 2.83
N TRP A 229 -16.03 17.79 3.22
CA TRP A 229 -15.96 16.41 3.69
C TRP A 229 -15.88 16.37 5.22
N SER A 230 -16.55 15.41 5.85
CA SER A 230 -16.88 15.39 7.29
C SER A 230 -15.70 15.25 8.26
N ASP A 231 -14.47 15.10 7.77
CA ASP A 231 -13.25 14.96 8.61
C ASP A 231 -12.41 16.26 8.67
N GLN A 232 -12.99 17.43 8.34
CA GLN A 232 -12.38 18.75 8.58
C GLN A 232 -13.18 19.61 9.57
#